data_AF-A0A4Y9YID3-F1
#
_entry.id   AF-A0A4Y9YID3-F1
#
_cell.length_a   1.000
_cell.length_b   1.000
_cell.length_c   1.000
_cell.angle_alpha   90.00
_cell.angle_beta   90.00
_cell.angle_gamma   90.00
#
_symmetry.space_group_name_H-M   'P 1'
#
loop_
_entity.id
_entity.type
_entity.pdbx_description
1 polymer ?
#
loop_
_entity_poly.entity_id
_entity_poly.type
_entity_poly.pdbx_seq_one_letter_code
_entity_poly.pdbx_strand_id
1 'polypeptide(L)'
;MSLADASEARKARLVALRKRKAGDAVDEGESAEAVIKHRTFDPESRTLKKHTREDEVHMEDTVEKRVEGMAEAIIAEDEQRRAQDLDLFNIAPKRPNWDLKREMEKKLARLERKTQEAIHTLIRW
;
A
#
# COMPACT_ATOMS: atom_id res chain seq x y z
N MET A 1 4.83 -48.06 17.97
CA MET A 1 4.99 -48.30 16.52
C MET A 1 6.31 -49.01 16.33
N SER A 2 6.29 -50.20 15.74
CA SER A 2 7.49 -51.03 15.60
C SER A 2 8.42 -50.42 14.55
N LEU A 3 9.73 -50.60 14.72
CA LEU A 3 10.72 -50.25 13.69
C LEU A 3 10.46 -51.00 12.37
N ALA A 4 9.85 -52.19 12.46
CA ALA A 4 9.42 -52.97 11.31
C ALA A 4 8.35 -52.22 10.50
N ASP A 5 7.28 -51.74 11.13
CA ASP A 5 6.18 -51.03 10.48
C ASP A 5 6.66 -49.76 9.76
N ALA A 6 7.60 -49.02 10.36
CA ALA A 6 8.20 -47.83 9.75
C ALA A 6 9.05 -48.17 8.52
N SER A 7 9.75 -49.31 8.53
CA SER A 7 10.56 -49.78 7.41
C SER A 7 9.70 -50.23 6.23
N GLU A 8 8.58 -50.89 6.50
CA GLU A 8 7.61 -51.34 5.50
C GLU A 8 6.88 -50.16 4.86
N ALA A 9 6.45 -49.18 5.65
CA ALA A 9 5.85 -47.94 5.16
C ALA A 9 6.81 -47.16 4.23
N ARG A 10 8.10 -47.08 4.59
CA ARG A 10 9.12 -46.44 3.74
C ARG A 10 9.35 -47.23 2.45
N LYS A 11 9.42 -48.56 2.53
CA LYS A 11 9.59 -49.42 1.36
C LYS A 11 8.41 -49.30 0.40
N ALA A 12 7.18 -49.28 0.91
CA ALA A 12 5.96 -49.08 0.12
C ALA A 12 5.96 -47.71 -0.60
N ARG A 13 6.31 -46.63 0.11
CA ARG A 13 6.43 -45.29 -0.49
C ARG A 13 7.48 -45.22 -1.60
N LEU A 14 8.65 -45.83 -1.40
CA LEU A 14 9.70 -45.85 -2.42
C LEU A 14 9.32 -46.69 -3.64
N VAL A 15 8.59 -47.79 -3.45
CA VAL A 15 8.06 -48.59 -4.55
C VAL A 15 7.01 -47.80 -5.34
N ALA A 16 6.10 -47.09 -4.67
CA ALA A 16 5.12 -46.22 -5.33
C ALA A 16 5.80 -45.11 -6.15
N LEU A 17 6.84 -44.46 -5.61
CA LEU A 17 7.61 -43.46 -6.34
C LEU A 17 8.38 -44.04 -7.54
N ARG A 18 8.91 -45.27 -7.42
CA ARG A 18 9.58 -45.96 -8.53
C ARG A 18 8.59 -46.36 -9.62
N LYS A 19 7.40 -46.87 -9.26
CA LYS A 19 6.33 -47.19 -10.22
C LYS A 19 5.86 -45.95 -10.97
N ARG A 20 5.66 -44.83 -10.27
CA ARG A 20 5.30 -43.54 -10.90
C ARG A 20 6.43 -42.99 -11.79
N LYS A 21 7.69 -43.18 -11.41
CA LYS A 21 8.85 -42.81 -12.26
C LYS A 21 8.99 -43.71 -13.50
N ALA A 22 8.61 -44.98 -13.40
CA ALA A 22 8.66 -45.95 -14.50
C ALA A 22 7.50 -45.80 -15.50
N GLY A 23 6.52 -44.92 -15.22
CA GLY A 23 5.43 -44.60 -16.16
C GLY A 23 4.28 -45.60 -16.22
N ASP A 24 4.22 -46.58 -15.31
CA ASP A 24 3.23 -47.68 -15.33
C ASP A 24 2.02 -47.45 -14.40
N ALA A 25 1.78 -46.19 -14.02
CA ALA A 25 0.59 -45.79 -13.27
C ALA A 25 -0.04 -44.59 -13.97
N VAL A 26 -0.69 -44.87 -15.09
CA VAL A 26 -1.71 -43.99 -15.66
C VAL A 26 -2.99 -44.32 -14.89
N ASP A 27 -3.20 -43.61 -13.78
CA ASP A 27 -4.50 -43.51 -13.15
C ASP A 27 -5.18 -42.26 -13.73
N GLU A 28 -6.27 -42.48 -14.46
CA GLU A 28 -7.11 -41.44 -15.07
C GLU A 28 -7.74 -40.59 -13.95
N GLY A 29 -7.24 -39.36 -13.73
CA GLY A 29 -8.05 -38.41 -12.97
C GLY A 29 -7.38 -37.19 -12.36
N GLU A 30 -6.06 -37.17 -12.17
CA GLU A 30 -5.40 -36.00 -11.56
C GLU A 30 -4.15 -35.64 -12.36
N SER A 31 -4.16 -34.41 -12.89
CA SER A 31 -3.07 -33.78 -13.62
C SER A 31 -1.73 -34.16 -13.02
N ALA A 32 -0.92 -34.85 -13.82
CA ALA A 32 0.43 -35.27 -13.48
C ALA A 32 1.34 -34.05 -13.25
N GLU A 33 1.21 -33.40 -12.08
CA GLU A 33 2.19 -32.44 -11.63
C GLU A 33 3.48 -33.22 -11.40
N ALA A 34 4.45 -33.00 -12.30
CA ALA A 34 5.78 -33.56 -12.19
C ALA A 34 6.32 -33.23 -10.78
N VAL A 35 6.47 -34.26 -9.94
CA VAL A 35 6.89 -34.11 -8.53
C VAL A 35 8.30 -33.51 -8.38
N ILE A 36 9.01 -33.34 -9.48
CA ILE A 36 10.28 -32.62 -9.53
C ILE A 36 10.06 -31.38 -10.40
N LYS A 37 9.76 -30.24 -9.78
CA LYS A 37 9.77 -28.93 -10.44
C LYS A 37 11.21 -28.63 -10.82
N HIS A 38 11.52 -28.65 -12.12
CA HIS A 38 12.83 -28.28 -12.61
C HIS A 38 12.94 -26.76 -12.52
N ARG A 39 13.67 -26.26 -11.53
CA ARG A 39 13.78 -24.82 -11.28
C ARG A 39 14.45 -24.07 -12.43
N THR A 40 15.30 -24.76 -13.20
CA THR A 40 16.16 -24.15 -14.23
C THR A 40 16.18 -24.95 -15.54
N PHE A 41 15.36 -25.99 -15.69
CA PHE A 41 15.35 -26.82 -16.90
C PHE A 41 14.02 -26.67 -17.62
N ASP A 42 14.09 -26.42 -18.90
CA ASP A 42 12.95 -26.24 -19.77
C ASP A 42 12.64 -27.56 -20.51
N PRO A 43 11.46 -28.18 -20.27
CA PRO A 43 11.14 -29.50 -20.80
C PRO A 43 11.00 -29.53 -22.32
N GLU A 44 10.62 -28.42 -22.96
CA GLU A 44 10.43 -28.36 -24.41
C GLU A 44 11.76 -28.24 -25.14
N SER A 45 12.61 -27.31 -24.71
CA SER A 45 13.93 -27.10 -25.31
C SER A 45 14.99 -28.07 -24.80
N ARG A 46 14.72 -28.84 -23.74
CA ARG A 46 15.68 -29.72 -23.04
C ARG A 46 16.97 -28.99 -22.65
N THR A 47 16.91 -27.67 -22.47
CA THR A 47 18.05 -26.82 -22.13
C THR A 47 17.79 -26.00 -20.87
N LEU A 48 18.78 -25.19 -20.49
CA LEU A 48 18.66 -24.29 -19.35
C LEU A 48 17.61 -23.21 -19.65
N LYS A 49 16.70 -22.94 -18.72
CA LYS A 49 15.74 -21.83 -18.81
C LYS A 49 16.52 -20.51 -18.86
N LYS A 50 16.56 -19.87 -20.02
CA LYS A 50 17.15 -18.55 -20.22
C LYS A 50 16.04 -17.52 -20.10
N HIS A 51 16.26 -16.45 -19.34
CA HIS A 51 15.39 -15.28 -19.41
C HIS A 51 15.55 -14.65 -20.80
N THR A 52 14.48 -14.64 -21.59
CA THR A 52 14.45 -13.97 -22.90
C THR A 52 13.91 -12.56 -22.73
N ARG A 53 14.17 -11.68 -23.70
CA ARG A 53 13.62 -10.30 -23.71
C ARG A 53 12.10 -10.26 -23.67
N GLU A 54 11.42 -11.34 -24.07
CA GLU A 54 9.97 -11.46 -23.98
C GLU A 54 9.49 -11.50 -22.52
N ASP A 55 10.27 -12.10 -21.60
CA ASP A 55 9.99 -12.06 -20.17
C ASP A 55 10.08 -10.62 -19.60
N GLU A 56 10.95 -9.77 -20.17
CA GLU A 56 11.09 -8.36 -19.76
C GLU A 56 9.88 -7.52 -20.20
N VAL A 57 9.26 -7.85 -21.33
CA VAL A 57 8.04 -7.17 -21.81
C VAL A 57 6.84 -7.49 -20.92
N HIS A 58 6.78 -8.70 -20.35
CA HIS A 58 5.75 -9.13 -19.42
C HIS A 58 5.97 -8.69 -17.95
N MET A 59 7.08 -8.02 -17.64
CA MET A 59 7.28 -7.37 -16.35
C MET A 59 6.44 -6.08 -16.30
N GLU A 60 5.18 -6.23 -15.90
CA GLU A 60 4.24 -5.11 -15.77
C GLU A 60 4.56 -4.18 -14.59
N ASP A 61 5.34 -4.64 -13.60
CA ASP A 61 5.66 -3.90 -12.37
C ASP A 61 7.03 -3.18 -12.42
N THR A 62 7.33 -2.47 -13.49
CA THR A 62 8.52 -1.60 -13.54
C THR A 62 8.27 -0.27 -12.81
N VAL A 63 9.32 0.30 -12.21
CA VAL A 63 9.25 1.60 -11.50
C VAL A 63 8.84 2.72 -12.46
N GLU A 64 9.29 2.65 -13.71
CA GLU A 64 8.99 3.65 -14.75
C GLU A 64 7.48 3.75 -15.03
N LYS A 65 6.79 2.62 -15.20
CA LYS A 65 5.33 2.57 -15.40
C LYS A 65 4.56 3.07 -14.18
N ARG A 66 5.10 2.87 -12.97
CA ARG A 66 4.47 3.36 -11.72
C ARG A 66 4.61 4.86 -11.52
N VAL A 67 5.63 5.47 -12.12
CA VAL A 67 5.95 6.90 -11.98
C VAL A 67 5.40 7.71 -13.16
N GLU A 68 5.07 7.05 -14.27
CA GLU A 68 4.36 7.63 -15.40
C GLU A 68 3.05 8.31 -14.93
N GLY A 69 2.91 9.60 -15.21
CA GLY A 69 1.74 10.41 -14.81
C GLY A 69 1.78 11.02 -13.40
N MET A 70 2.68 10.59 -12.51
CA MET A 70 2.79 11.19 -11.16
C MET A 70 3.24 12.66 -11.23
N ALA A 71 4.14 12.99 -12.15
CA ALA A 71 4.62 14.35 -12.35
C ALA A 71 3.49 15.29 -12.80
N GLU A 72 2.62 14.84 -13.70
CA GLU A 72 1.48 15.62 -14.19
C GLU A 72 0.44 15.85 -13.08
N ALA A 73 0.20 14.84 -12.24
CA ALA A 73 -0.69 14.96 -11.08
C ALA A 73 -0.18 15.98 -10.06
N ILE A 74 1.12 15.99 -9.77
CA ILE A 74 1.74 16.95 -8.84
C ILE A 74 1.63 18.39 -9.37
N ILE A 75 1.84 18.59 -10.67
CA ILE A 75 1.72 19.92 -11.29
C ILE A 75 0.27 20.42 -11.22
N ALA A 76 -0.70 19.56 -11.52
CA ALA A 76 -2.12 19.91 -11.44
C ALA A 76 -2.58 20.24 -10.01
N GLU A 77 -2.08 19.50 -9.00
CA GLU A 77 -2.38 19.79 -7.60
C GLU A 77 -1.77 21.12 -7.13
N ASP A 78 -0.55 21.42 -7.54
CA ASP A 78 0.11 22.68 -7.18
C ASP A 78 -0.56 23.90 -7.83
N GLU A 79 -1.04 23.77 -9.08
CA GLU A 79 -1.85 24.81 -9.73
C GLU A 79 -3.17 25.06 -9.00
N GLN A 80 -3.87 24.01 -8.57
CA GLN A 80 -5.10 24.13 -7.78
C GLN A 80 -4.85 24.81 -6.44
N ARG A 81 -3.75 24.46 -5.75
CA ARG A 81 -3.38 25.08 -4.49
C ARG A 81 -3.05 26.56 -4.66
N ARG A 82 -2.25 26.91 -5.68
CA ARG A 82 -1.93 28.30 -5.99
C ARG A 82 -3.19 29.11 -6.32
N ALA A 83 -4.15 28.53 -7.03
CA ALA A 83 -5.43 29.19 -7.32
C ALA A 83 -6.27 29.45 -6.06
N GLN A 84 -6.23 28.55 -5.08
CA GLN A 84 -6.88 28.74 -3.77
C GLN A 84 -6.18 29.81 -2.93
N ASP A 85 -4.85 29.85 -2.94
CA ASP A 85 -4.06 30.88 -2.25
C ASP A 85 -4.19 32.26 -2.92
N LEU A 86 -4.48 32.31 -4.23
CA LEU A 86 -4.79 33.52 -5.00
C LEU A 86 -6.27 33.96 -4.90
N ASP A 87 -6.98 33.60 -3.83
CA ASP A 87 -8.28 34.15 -3.53
C ASP A 87 -8.16 35.64 -3.08
N LEU A 88 -7.99 36.52 -4.06
CA LEU A 88 -7.95 37.98 -3.92
C LEU A 88 -9.20 38.55 -3.22
N PHE A 89 -10.27 37.76 -3.03
CA PHE A 89 -11.45 38.18 -2.28
C PHE A 89 -11.21 38.22 -0.76
N ASN A 90 -10.17 37.55 -0.23
CA ASN A 90 -9.68 37.74 1.14
C ASN A 90 -8.75 38.96 1.30
N ILE A 91 -8.35 39.59 0.20
CA ILE A 91 -7.62 40.87 0.14
C ILE A 91 -8.58 42.06 0.04
N ALA A 92 -9.90 41.83 0.12
CA ALA A 92 -10.85 42.93 0.30
C ALA A 92 -10.44 43.73 1.55
N PRO A 93 -10.45 45.08 1.51
CA PRO A 93 -10.18 45.87 2.69
C PRO A 93 -11.19 45.46 3.75
N LYS A 94 -10.67 44.93 4.86
CA LYS A 94 -11.46 44.59 6.04
C LYS A 94 -12.44 45.73 6.33
N ARG A 95 -13.67 45.40 6.75
CA ARG A 95 -14.73 46.34 7.11
C ARG A 95 -14.13 47.60 7.76
N PRO A 96 -14.59 48.84 7.47
CA PRO A 96 -13.97 50.07 7.97
C PRO A 96 -13.65 50.08 9.47
N ASN A 97 -14.47 49.38 10.28
CA ASN A 97 -14.32 49.30 11.74
C ASN A 97 -13.49 48.08 12.21
N TRP A 98 -12.81 47.36 11.33
CA TRP A 98 -12.05 46.17 11.68
C TRP A 98 -10.92 46.49 12.64
N ASP A 99 -10.19 47.56 12.36
CA ASP A 99 -9.08 47.96 13.21
C ASP A 99 -9.59 48.42 14.57
N LEU A 100 -10.69 49.19 14.59
CA LEU A 100 -11.39 49.57 15.81
C LEU A 100 -11.82 48.34 16.62
N LYS A 101 -12.38 47.31 15.98
CA LYS A 101 -12.77 46.06 16.64
C LYS A 101 -11.55 45.38 17.26
N ARG A 102 -10.44 45.27 16.51
CA ARG A 102 -9.20 44.65 16.97
C ARG A 102 -8.59 45.39 18.17
N GLU A 103 -8.54 46.72 18.11
CA GLU A 103 -8.01 47.54 19.20
C GLU A 103 -8.90 47.50 20.44
N MET A 104 -10.23 47.52 20.25
CA MET A 104 -11.20 47.42 21.34
C MET A 104 -11.15 46.05 22.01
N GLU A 105 -11.03 44.97 21.25
CA GLU A 105 -10.92 43.60 21.76
C GLU A 105 -9.68 43.41 22.64
N LYS A 106 -8.54 43.99 22.26
CA LYS A 106 -7.32 44.01 23.09
C LYS A 106 -7.51 44.73 24.43
N LYS A 107 -8.30 45.81 24.45
CA LYS A 107 -8.62 46.56 25.68
C LYS A 107 -9.63 45.80 26.54
N LEU A 108 -10.65 45.19 25.94
CA LEU A 108 -11.69 44.39 26.62
C LEU A 108 -11.09 43.14 27.26
N ALA A 109 -10.16 42.44 26.60
CA ALA A 109 -9.51 41.25 27.16
C ALA A 109 -8.80 41.51 28.51
N ARG A 110 -8.28 42.73 28.73
CA ARG A 110 -7.69 43.12 30.02
C ARG A 110 -8.74 43.33 31.11
N LEU A 111 -9.93 43.79 30.73
CA LEU A 111 -11.02 44.10 31.64
C LEU A 111 -11.86 42.85 31.98
N GLU A 112 -11.98 41.92 31.04
CA GLU A 112 -12.82 40.72 31.12
C GLU A 112 -12.59 39.91 32.40
N ARG A 113 -11.32 39.71 32.80
CA ARG A 113 -11.00 39.02 34.06
C ARG A 113 -11.57 39.72 35.29
N LYS A 114 -11.43 41.05 35.37
CA LYS A 114 -11.97 41.85 36.49
C LYS A 114 -13.49 41.88 36.46
N THR A 115 -14.09 41.91 35.27
CA THR A 115 -15.55 41.83 35.12
C THR A 115 -16.07 40.48 35.59
N GLN A 116 -15.41 39.37 35.23
CA GLN A 116 -15.75 38.03 35.71
C GLN A 116 -15.59 37.90 37.23
N GLU A 117 -14.52 38.47 37.80
CA GLU A 117 -14.33 38.54 39.25
C GLU A 117 -15.46 39.32 39.93
N ALA A 118 -15.82 40.49 39.41
CA ALA A 118 -16.91 41.32 39.94
C ALA A 118 -18.28 40.62 39.85
N ILE A 119 -18.56 39.95 38.72
CA ILE A 119 -19.77 39.13 38.55
C ILE A 119 -19.79 38.01 39.58
N HIS A 120 -18.67 37.31 39.77
CA HIS A 120 -18.58 36.24 40.75
C HIS A 120 -18.71 36.77 42.19
N THR A 121 -18.20 37.96 42.51
CA THR A 121 -18.46 38.58 43.83
C THR A 121 -19.93 38.94 44.02
N LEU A 122 -20.60 39.45 42.98
CA LEU A 122 -22.02 39.82 43.04
C LEU A 122 -22.95 38.61 43.16
N ILE A 123 -22.57 37.46 42.58
CA ILE A 123 -23.35 36.22 42.68
C ILE A 123 -23.07 35.48 44.00
N ARG A 124 -21.85 35.61 44.54
CA ARG A 124 -21.45 34.97 45.80
C ARG A 124 -22.03 35.68 47.04
N TRP A 125 -22.28 36.99 46.94
CA TRP A 125 -22.99 37.78 47.94
C TRP A 125 -24.50 37.64 47.76
#